data_AF-A0A1Q9RY49-F1
#
_entry.id   AF-A0A1Q9RY49-F1
#
_cell.length_a   1.000
_cell.length_b   1.000
_cell.length_c   1.000
_cell.angle_alpha   90.00
_cell.angle_beta   90.00
_cell.angle_gamma   90.00
#
_symmetry.space_group_name_H-M   'P 1'
#
loop_
_entity.id
_entity.type
_entity.pdbx_description
1 polymer ?
#
loop_
_entity_poly.entity_id
_entity_poly.type
_entity_poly.pdbx_seq_one_letter_code
_entity_poly.pdbx_strand_id
1 'polypeptide(L)'
;MLPHPRDGLVHERLLTQHFVLVAPPGTDEQFPGTVGLTDLDGVPLVLGERHATTREWIEGALRAADVEPLVSVEVPQRGAVLPMLLNGGGAAIVPLRLALDALLRDAVVRELDPPLRRDLGVVYRPGRPTAATAAFLDFTRDRVLSWERAIERRMAAGLGRVEAAAATDLAVRRRQRAEFSERSPVARRTIGETNRTV
;
A
#
# COMPACT_ATOMS: atom_id res chain seq x y z
N MET A 1 -7.95 0.01 12.91
CA MET A 1 -7.27 0.61 14.06
C MET A 1 -6.39 -0.47 14.69
N LEU A 2 -5.28 -0.14 15.35
CA LEU A 2 -4.64 -1.15 16.21
C LEU A 2 -5.68 -1.61 17.25
N PRO A 3 -5.74 -2.90 17.61
CA PRO A 3 -6.68 -3.37 18.62
C PRO A 3 -6.51 -2.53 19.89
N HIS A 4 -7.62 -2.15 20.52
CA HIS A 4 -7.56 -1.50 21.82
C HIS A 4 -6.68 -2.32 22.77
N PRO A 5 -5.82 -1.66 23.58
CA PRO A 5 -5.01 -2.35 24.57
C PRO A 5 -5.88 -3.31 25.38
N ARG A 6 -5.51 -4.60 25.40
CA ARG A 6 -6.14 -5.59 26.28
C ARG A 6 -5.14 -5.97 27.36
N ASP A 7 -5.62 -6.13 28.59
CA ASP A 7 -4.79 -6.54 29.70
C ASP A 7 -4.05 -7.85 29.38
N GLY A 8 -2.74 -7.86 29.67
CA GLY A 8 -1.87 -9.01 29.40
C GLY A 8 -1.39 -9.16 27.96
N LEU A 9 -1.56 -8.14 27.09
CA LEU A 9 -0.92 -8.07 25.77
C LEU A 9 -0.01 -6.85 25.66
N VAL A 10 1.11 -7.03 24.96
CA VAL A 10 2.00 -5.95 24.51
C VAL A 10 1.46 -5.45 23.17
N HIS A 11 1.32 -4.13 23.05
CA HIS A 11 0.94 -3.44 21.83
C HIS A 11 2.07 -2.51 21.42
N GLU A 12 2.69 -2.76 20.27
CA GLU A 12 3.79 -1.96 19.75
C GLU A 12 3.41 -1.38 18.39
N ARG A 13 3.34 -0.05 18.30
CA ARG A 13 3.13 0.65 17.03
C ARG A 13 4.41 0.57 16.20
N LEU A 14 4.27 0.16 14.93
CA LEU A 14 5.39 0.00 14.00
C LEU A 14 5.44 1.11 12.94
N LEU A 15 4.30 1.46 12.35
CA LEU A 15 4.24 2.48 11.29
C LEU A 15 2.88 3.15 11.21
N THR A 16 2.82 4.27 10.50
CA THR A 16 1.58 4.90 10.09
C THR A 16 1.33 4.56 8.63
N GLN A 17 0.28 3.79 8.37
CA GLN A 17 -0.17 3.47 7.02
C GLN A 17 -0.93 4.66 6.44
N HIS A 18 -0.47 5.16 5.30
CA HIS A 18 -1.15 6.20 4.54
C HIS A 18 -2.08 5.59 3.48
N PHE A 19 -3.20 6.25 3.22
CA PHE A 19 -4.15 5.92 2.18
C PHE A 19 -4.16 7.01 1.12
N VAL A 20 -4.42 6.61 -0.12
CA VAL A 20 -4.41 7.46 -1.31
C VAL A 20 -5.61 7.14 -2.18
N LEU A 21 -6.03 8.09 -3.02
CA LEU A 21 -6.95 7.82 -4.10
C LEU A 21 -6.18 7.14 -5.24
N VAL A 22 -6.77 6.09 -5.81
CA VAL A 22 -6.32 5.46 -7.04
C VAL A 22 -7.49 5.45 -8.02
N ALA A 23 -7.28 5.98 -9.22
CA ALA A 23 -8.27 6.02 -10.29
C ALA A 23 -7.76 5.29 -11.55
N PRO A 24 -8.65 4.89 -12.46
CA PRO A 24 -8.28 4.19 -13.69
C PRO A 24 -7.26 4.98 -14.54
N PRO A 25 -6.45 4.32 -15.37
CA PRO A 25 -5.58 5.01 -16.32
C PRO A 25 -6.36 5.97 -17.24
N GLY A 26 -5.77 7.13 -17.55
CA GLY A 26 -6.39 8.12 -18.44
C GLY A 26 -7.42 9.03 -17.77
N THR A 27 -7.53 9.02 -16.44
CA THR A 27 -8.44 9.91 -15.69
C THR A 27 -7.69 11.05 -14.99
N ASP A 28 -6.46 11.38 -15.41
CA ASP A 28 -5.60 12.35 -14.72
C ASP A 28 -6.23 13.73 -14.57
N GLU A 29 -6.91 14.20 -15.61
CA GLU A 29 -7.57 15.50 -15.68
C GLU A 29 -8.83 15.59 -14.80
N GLN A 30 -9.34 14.44 -14.33
CA GLN A 30 -10.54 14.38 -13.50
C GLN A 30 -10.24 14.64 -12.01
N PHE A 31 -8.96 14.63 -11.62
CA PHE A 31 -8.56 14.78 -10.22
C PHE A 31 -7.45 15.82 -10.06
N PRO A 32 -7.57 16.73 -9.07
CA PRO A 32 -6.48 17.63 -8.72
C PRO A 32 -5.23 16.87 -8.25
N GLY A 33 -4.09 17.55 -8.19
CA GLY A 33 -2.81 16.96 -7.74
C GLY A 33 -2.86 16.40 -6.31
N THR A 34 -3.66 17.04 -5.46
CA THR A 34 -4.05 16.56 -4.13
C THR A 34 -5.57 16.62 -4.04
N VAL A 35 -6.20 15.54 -3.61
CA VAL A 35 -7.65 15.36 -3.64
C VAL A 35 -8.25 15.61 -2.26
N GLY A 36 -9.14 16.58 -2.19
CA GLY A 36 -10.01 16.79 -1.04
C GLY A 36 -11.01 15.66 -0.89
N LEU A 37 -11.43 15.32 0.33
CA LEU A 37 -12.51 14.33 0.51
C LEU A 37 -13.81 14.77 -0.18
N THR A 38 -14.09 16.07 -0.21
CA THR A 38 -15.25 16.67 -0.91
C THR A 38 -15.17 16.54 -2.43
N ASP A 39 -13.98 16.42 -3.01
CA ASP A 39 -13.80 16.20 -4.45
C ASP A 39 -14.25 14.78 -4.87
N LEU A 40 -14.55 13.92 -3.89
CA LEU A 40 -15.04 12.57 -4.12
C LEU A 40 -16.58 12.48 -4.16
N ASP A 41 -17.28 13.60 -3.99
CA ASP A 41 -18.73 13.64 -4.16
C ASP A 41 -19.11 13.27 -5.61
N GLY A 42 -20.01 12.31 -5.77
CA GLY A 42 -20.39 11.76 -7.07
C GLY A 42 -19.30 10.94 -7.79
N VAL A 43 -18.10 10.76 -7.22
CA VAL A 43 -17.05 9.92 -7.83
C VAL A 43 -17.38 8.44 -7.63
N PRO A 44 -17.50 7.62 -8.70
CA PRO A 44 -17.75 6.19 -8.58
C PRO A 44 -16.62 5.47 -7.85
N LEU A 45 -16.93 4.80 -6.74
CA LEU A 45 -15.96 4.08 -5.91
C LEU A 45 -16.13 2.55 -6.00
N VAL A 46 -15.00 1.88 -6.19
CA VAL A 46 -14.83 0.44 -5.98
C VAL A 46 -14.49 0.21 -4.50
N LEU A 47 -15.41 -0.38 -3.75
CA LEU A 47 -15.22 -0.70 -2.34
C LEU A 47 -15.25 -2.20 -2.08
N GLY A 48 -14.60 -2.62 -0.99
CA GLY A 48 -14.67 -4.02 -0.53
C GLY A 48 -16.05 -4.42 -0.03
N GLU A 49 -16.17 -5.65 0.49
CA GLU A 49 -17.39 -6.16 1.11
C GLU A 49 -17.91 -5.22 2.23
N ARG A 50 -19.24 -5.10 2.34
CA ARG A 50 -19.88 -4.45 3.50
C ARG A 50 -19.39 -5.07 4.81
N HIS A 51 -19.41 -4.28 5.87
CA HIS A 51 -18.96 -4.68 7.21
C HIS A 51 -17.47 -5.01 7.35
N ALA A 52 -16.69 -4.88 6.28
CA ALA A 52 -15.25 -4.91 6.39
C ALA A 52 -14.77 -3.64 7.10
N THR A 53 -13.99 -3.80 8.18
CA THR A 53 -13.48 -2.68 9.00
C THR A 53 -12.82 -1.56 8.20
N THR A 54 -12.12 -1.89 7.10
CA THR A 54 -11.50 -0.88 6.25
C THR A 54 -12.55 -0.09 5.46
N ARG A 55 -13.59 -0.74 4.93
CA ARG A 55 -14.68 -0.07 4.20
C ARG A 55 -15.44 0.86 5.13
N GLU A 56 -15.91 0.35 6.27
CA GLU A 56 -16.65 1.17 7.25
C GLU A 56 -15.84 2.38 7.70
N TRP A 57 -14.53 2.21 7.90
CA TRP A 57 -13.64 3.31 8.25
C TRP A 57 -13.50 4.36 7.14
N ILE A 58 -13.38 3.94 5.87
CA ILE A 58 -13.33 4.86 4.72
C ILE A 58 -14.66 5.59 4.56
N GLU A 59 -15.78 4.86 4.57
CA GLU A 59 -17.10 5.48 4.44
C GLU A 59 -17.38 6.44 5.61
N GLY A 60 -16.98 6.09 6.82
CA GLY A 60 -17.07 6.98 7.98
C GLY A 60 -16.24 8.25 7.82
N ALA A 61 -15.05 8.16 7.22
CA ALA A 61 -14.22 9.33 6.94
C ALA A 61 -14.85 10.25 5.87
N LEU A 62 -15.46 9.67 4.83
CA LEU A 62 -16.16 10.44 3.79
C LEU A 62 -17.41 11.12 4.36
N ARG A 63 -18.24 10.39 5.12
CA ARG A 63 -19.44 10.97 5.76
C ARG A 63 -19.10 12.05 6.77
N ALA A 64 -18.00 11.93 7.49
CA ALA A 64 -17.51 12.97 8.39
C ALA A 64 -17.09 14.26 7.65
N ALA A 65 -16.80 14.16 6.35
CA ALA A 65 -16.55 15.27 5.44
C ALA A 65 -17.80 15.67 4.62
N ASP A 66 -19.00 15.21 5.02
CA ASP A 66 -20.28 15.45 4.35
C ASP A 66 -20.38 14.88 2.91
N VAL A 67 -19.65 13.79 2.65
CA VAL A 67 -19.67 13.07 1.37
C VAL A 67 -20.26 11.67 1.55
N GLU A 68 -21.36 11.38 0.86
CA GLU A 68 -21.88 10.01 0.79
C GLU A 68 -21.20 9.26 -0.38
N PRO A 69 -20.48 8.15 -0.11
CA PRO A 69 -19.76 7.42 -1.15
C PRO A 69 -20.70 6.84 -2.21
N LEU A 70 -20.47 7.20 -3.48
CA LEU A 70 -21.12 6.55 -4.62
C LEU A 70 -20.44 5.21 -4.92
N VAL A 71 -20.98 4.11 -4.38
CA VAL A 71 -20.41 2.77 -4.61
C VAL A 71 -20.87 2.21 -5.96
N SER A 72 -19.99 2.19 -6.97
CA SER A 72 -20.27 1.62 -8.28
C SER A 72 -20.05 0.11 -8.33
N VAL A 73 -19.05 -0.39 -7.60
CA VAL A 73 -18.71 -1.80 -7.54
C VAL A 73 -18.39 -2.20 -6.11
N GLU A 74 -19.05 -3.25 -5.64
CA GLU A 74 -18.70 -3.94 -4.40
C GLU A 74 -17.93 -5.22 -4.74
N VAL A 75 -16.73 -5.37 -4.19
CA VAL A 75 -15.91 -6.58 -4.34
C VAL A 75 -15.81 -7.37 -3.04
N PRO A 76 -16.26 -8.63 -3.00
CA PRO A 76 -16.14 -9.48 -1.80
C PRO A 76 -14.67 -9.73 -1.45
N GLN A 77 -13.85 -9.96 -2.46
CA GLN A 77 -12.43 -10.27 -2.29
C GLN A 77 -11.59 -8.99 -2.34
N ARG A 78 -10.87 -8.68 -1.25
CA ARG A 78 -9.99 -7.49 -1.16
C ARG A 78 -8.99 -7.38 -2.30
N GLY A 79 -8.48 -8.52 -2.78
CA GLY A 79 -7.54 -8.58 -3.92
C GLY A 79 -8.14 -8.16 -5.26
N ALA A 80 -9.46 -8.07 -5.38
CA ALA A 80 -10.15 -7.70 -6.60
C ALA A 80 -10.35 -6.17 -6.78
N VAL A 81 -10.10 -5.35 -5.74
CA VAL A 81 -10.24 -3.88 -5.82
C VAL A 81 -9.36 -3.31 -6.94
N LEU A 82 -8.06 -3.63 -6.93
CA LEU A 82 -7.13 -3.13 -7.95
C LEU A 82 -7.49 -3.61 -9.36
N PRO A 83 -7.74 -4.91 -9.61
CA PRO A 83 -8.22 -5.34 -10.92
C PRO A 83 -9.48 -4.60 -11.38
N MET A 84 -10.48 -4.41 -10.52
CA MET A 84 -11.72 -3.73 -10.91
C MET A 84 -11.48 -2.26 -11.28
N LEU A 85 -10.70 -1.52 -10.49
CA LEU A 85 -10.39 -0.12 -10.79
C LEU A 85 -9.60 0.02 -12.08
N LEU A 86 -8.59 -0.84 -12.30
CA LEU A 86 -7.75 -0.79 -13.50
C LEU A 86 -8.53 -1.08 -14.78
N ASN A 87 -9.67 -1.77 -14.67
CA ASN A 87 -10.59 -2.03 -15.78
C ASN A 87 -11.76 -1.03 -15.85
N GLY A 88 -11.66 0.11 -15.14
CA GLY A 88 -12.65 1.19 -15.24
C GLY A 88 -13.88 1.05 -14.34
N GLY A 89 -13.85 0.17 -13.32
CA GLY A 89 -14.96 0.00 -12.38
C GLY A 89 -15.24 1.20 -11.46
N GLY A 90 -14.32 2.18 -11.42
CA GLY A 90 -14.37 3.35 -10.53
C GLY A 90 -13.01 3.60 -9.86
N ALA A 91 -12.92 4.66 -9.07
CA ALA A 91 -11.75 4.94 -8.23
C ALA A 91 -11.80 4.15 -6.91
N ALA A 92 -10.71 4.12 -6.14
CA ALA A 92 -10.66 3.46 -4.85
C ALA A 92 -9.72 4.20 -3.89
N ILE A 93 -10.09 4.24 -2.61
CA ILE A 93 -9.17 4.64 -1.54
C ILE A 93 -8.48 3.39 -1.01
N VAL A 94 -7.16 3.32 -1.19
CA VAL A 94 -6.37 2.12 -0.83
C VAL A 94 -5.10 2.51 -0.07
N PRO A 95 -4.48 1.57 0.67
CA PRO A 95 -3.16 1.81 1.26
C PRO A 95 -2.14 2.21 0.19
N LEU A 96 -1.33 3.22 0.47
CA LEU A 96 -0.28 3.72 -0.43
C LEU A 96 0.59 2.60 -0.99
N ARG A 97 0.95 1.62 -0.15
CA ARG A 97 1.78 0.49 -0.57
C ARG A 97 1.11 -0.39 -1.64
N LEU A 98 -0.21 -0.52 -1.59
CA LEU A 98 -0.98 -1.24 -2.61
C LEU A 98 -1.11 -0.42 -3.90
N ALA A 99 -1.21 0.91 -3.78
CA ALA A 99 -1.26 1.83 -4.92
C ALA A 99 0.02 1.82 -5.78
N LEU A 100 1.18 1.45 -5.22
CA LEU A 100 2.43 1.38 -5.98
C LEU A 100 2.38 0.36 -7.12
N ASP A 101 1.66 -0.75 -6.95
CA ASP A 101 1.43 -1.71 -8.04
C ASP A 101 0.43 -1.17 -9.09
N ALA A 102 -0.45 -0.24 -8.72
CA ALA A 102 -1.36 0.42 -9.66
C ALA A 102 -0.62 1.48 -10.48
N LEU A 103 0.29 2.24 -9.87
CA LEU A 103 1.18 3.18 -10.56
C LEU A 103 2.00 2.52 -11.68
N LEU A 104 2.48 1.28 -11.45
CA LEU A 104 3.20 0.51 -12.48
C LEU A 104 2.34 0.12 -13.69
N ARG A 105 1.02 0.30 -13.60
CA ARG A 105 0.03 0.02 -14.64
C ARG A 105 -0.70 1.30 -15.05
N ASP A 106 -0.01 2.44 -14.93
CA ASP A 106 -0.44 3.77 -15.35
C ASP A 106 -1.75 4.25 -14.68
N ALA A 107 -2.10 3.69 -13.52
CA ALA A 107 -3.21 4.21 -12.73
C ALA A 107 -2.86 5.58 -12.16
N VAL A 108 -3.87 6.44 -12.07
CA VAL A 108 -3.74 7.77 -11.47
C VAL A 108 -3.74 7.61 -9.95
N VAL A 109 -2.71 8.10 -9.28
CA VAL A 109 -2.62 8.05 -7.81
C VAL A 109 -2.46 9.45 -7.24
N ARG A 110 -3.36 9.83 -6.32
CA ARG A 110 -3.39 11.14 -5.70
C ARG A 110 -3.35 11.04 -4.18
N GLU A 111 -2.61 11.96 -3.57
CA GLU A 111 -2.66 12.17 -2.13
C GLU A 111 -4.03 12.73 -1.72
N LEU A 112 -4.46 12.41 -0.50
CA LEU A 112 -5.71 12.91 0.07
C LEU A 112 -5.43 14.06 1.04
N ASP A 113 -6.29 15.07 1.06
CA ASP A 113 -6.30 16.16 2.03
C ASP A 113 -7.69 16.32 2.67
N PRO A 114 -7.85 16.18 4.00
CA PRO A 114 -6.82 15.78 4.95
C PRO A 114 -6.33 14.35 4.70
N PRO A 115 -5.06 14.04 5.04
CA PRO A 115 -4.49 12.73 4.81
C PRO A 115 -5.17 11.64 5.65
N LEU A 116 -5.71 10.63 4.97
CA LEU A 116 -6.22 9.42 5.61
C LEU A 116 -5.07 8.52 6.03
N ARG A 117 -4.96 8.27 7.34
CA ARG A 117 -3.86 7.52 7.95
C ARG A 117 -4.33 6.61 9.07
N ARG A 118 -3.65 5.48 9.24
CA ARG A 118 -3.95 4.49 10.27
C ARG A 118 -2.69 3.83 10.81
N ASP A 119 -2.56 3.77 12.12
CA ASP A 119 -1.44 3.07 12.74
C ASP A 119 -1.52 1.55 12.53
N LEU A 120 -0.38 0.96 12.22
CA LEU A 120 -0.13 -0.48 12.19
C LEU A 120 0.96 -0.82 13.20
N GLY A 121 0.91 -2.04 13.69
CA GLY A 121 1.71 -2.48 14.81
C GLY A 121 1.59 -3.98 15.02
N VAL A 122 2.34 -4.47 16.00
CA VAL A 122 2.32 -5.86 16.44
C VAL A 122 1.68 -5.96 17.81
N VAL A 123 0.99 -7.07 18.03
CA VAL A 123 0.36 -7.41 19.30
C VAL A 123 0.80 -8.82 19.68
N TYR A 124 1.34 -8.99 20.88
CA TYR A 124 1.83 -10.29 21.36
C TYR A 124 1.76 -10.39 22.88
N ARG A 125 1.80 -11.62 23.42
CA ARG A 125 1.78 -11.85 24.87
C ARG A 125 3.18 -11.57 25.47
N PRO A 126 3.27 -10.86 26.61
CA PRO A 126 4.54 -10.64 27.29
C PRO A 126 5.17 -11.96 27.78
N GLY A 127 6.51 -11.98 27.83
CA GLY A 127 7.29 -13.02 28.51
C GLY A 127 7.60 -14.31 27.72
N ARG A 128 7.16 -14.47 26.47
CA ARG A 128 7.43 -15.71 25.69
C ARG A 128 7.63 -15.55 24.17
N PRO A 129 8.48 -14.65 23.65
CA PRO A 129 8.89 -14.76 22.26
C PRO A 129 9.84 -15.96 22.11
N THR A 130 9.52 -16.91 21.21
CA THR A 130 10.51 -17.90 20.77
C THR A 130 11.65 -17.17 20.03
N ALA A 131 12.80 -17.82 19.84
CA ALA A 131 13.88 -17.25 19.04
C ALA A 131 13.42 -16.85 17.62
N ALA A 132 12.54 -17.66 17.01
CA ALA A 132 11.94 -17.35 15.71
C ALA A 132 11.00 -16.13 15.78
N THR A 133 10.20 -16.01 16.84
CA THR A 133 9.32 -14.85 17.06
C THR A 133 10.14 -13.58 17.24
N ALA A 134 11.20 -13.61 18.07
CA ALA A 134 12.07 -12.46 18.26
C ALA A 134 12.73 -12.03 16.94
N ALA A 135 13.32 -12.98 16.21
CA ALA A 135 13.92 -12.72 14.91
C ALA A 135 12.92 -12.14 13.89
N PHE A 136 11.69 -12.65 13.87
CA PHE A 136 10.63 -12.12 13.01
C PHE A 136 10.25 -10.68 13.38
N LEU A 137 10.14 -10.36 14.68
CA LEU A 137 9.81 -9.01 15.14
C LEU A 137 10.93 -8.03 14.82
N ASP A 138 12.19 -8.40 15.06
CA ASP A 138 13.36 -7.57 14.75
C ASP A 138 13.45 -7.30 13.24
N PHE A 139 13.32 -8.36 12.43
CA PHE A 139 13.29 -8.22 10.97
C PHE A 139 12.13 -7.32 10.52
N THR A 140 10.93 -7.52 11.07
CA THR A 140 9.76 -6.72 10.71
C THR A 140 9.97 -5.25 11.03
N ARG A 141 10.47 -4.94 12.24
CA ARG A 141 10.83 -3.57 12.66
C ARG A 141 11.82 -2.96 11.69
N ASP A 142 12.93 -3.64 11.42
CA ASP A 142 13.97 -3.13 10.54
C ASP A 142 13.46 -2.86 9.13
N ARG A 143 12.69 -3.80 8.55
CA ARG A 143 12.13 -3.64 7.20
C ARG A 143 11.14 -2.48 7.14
N VAL A 144 10.22 -2.40 8.09
CA VAL A 144 9.20 -1.34 8.14
C VAL A 144 9.83 0.04 8.36
N LEU A 145 10.71 0.18 9.36
CA LEU A 145 11.33 1.45 9.69
C LEU A 145 12.32 1.89 8.60
N SER A 146 13.02 0.95 7.95
CA SER A 146 13.89 1.29 6.82
C SER A 146 13.12 1.88 5.64
N TRP A 147 11.90 1.37 5.41
CA TRP A 147 10.99 1.87 4.37
C TRP A 147 10.51 3.28 4.69
N GLU A 148 9.98 3.51 5.90
CA GLU A 148 9.46 4.83 6.29
C GLU A 148 10.58 5.89 6.24
N ARG A 149 11.75 5.60 6.81
CA ARG A 149 12.91 6.51 6.75
C ARG A 149 13.34 6.82 5.31
N ALA A 150 13.19 5.87 4.38
CA ALA A 150 13.56 6.09 2.98
C ALA A 150 12.55 6.99 2.23
N ILE A 151 11.28 6.94 2.62
CA ILE A 151 10.25 7.87 2.16
C ILE A 151 10.50 9.25 2.77
N GLU A 152 10.67 9.34 4.08
CA GLU A 152 10.90 10.61 4.80
C GLU A 152 12.11 11.36 4.25
N ARG A 153 13.24 10.68 4.00
CA ARG A 153 14.42 11.30 3.40
C ARG A 153 14.15 11.89 2.01
N ARG A 154 13.29 11.24 1.22
CA ARG A 154 12.91 11.69 -0.13
C ARG A 154 11.93 12.86 -0.06
N MET A 155 11.00 12.82 0.88
CA MET A 155 10.10 13.96 1.16
C MET A 155 10.88 15.18 1.64
N ALA A 156 11.88 14.98 2.51
CA ALA A 156 12.79 16.05 2.93
C ALA A 156 13.62 16.64 1.77
N ALA A 157 13.74 15.92 0.66
CA ALA A 157 14.36 16.39 -0.57
C ALA A 157 13.37 17.01 -1.57
N GLY A 158 12.10 17.20 -1.18
CA GLY A 158 11.08 17.92 -1.95
C GLY A 158 10.07 17.07 -2.70
N LEU A 159 10.15 15.74 -2.63
CA LEU A 159 9.16 14.86 -3.29
C LEU A 159 7.85 14.77 -2.48
N GLY A 160 6.72 14.62 -3.19
CA GLY A 160 5.47 14.19 -2.57
C GLY A 160 5.59 12.81 -1.92
N ARG A 161 4.69 12.44 -1.01
CA ARG A 161 4.73 11.12 -0.35
C ARG A 161 4.53 9.98 -1.35
N VAL A 162 3.63 10.16 -2.32
CA VAL A 162 3.41 9.16 -3.38
C VAL A 162 4.68 8.96 -4.21
N GLU A 163 5.30 10.04 -4.67
CA GLU A 163 6.53 10.02 -5.46
C GLU A 163 7.70 9.41 -4.67
N ALA A 164 7.86 9.82 -3.41
CA ALA A 164 8.87 9.30 -2.51
C ALA A 164 8.70 7.79 -2.26
N ALA A 165 7.47 7.31 -2.10
CA ALA A 165 7.15 5.90 -1.95
C ALA A 165 7.42 5.11 -3.23
N ALA A 166 7.00 5.61 -4.40
CA ALA A 166 7.25 4.98 -5.69
C ALA A 166 8.75 4.85 -5.99
N ALA A 167 9.52 5.92 -5.77
CA ALA A 167 10.98 5.90 -5.94
C ALA A 167 11.67 4.92 -4.96
N THR A 168 11.15 4.79 -3.73
CA THR A 168 11.65 3.82 -2.76
C THR A 168 11.33 2.39 -3.20
N ASP A 169 10.11 2.13 -3.68
CA ASP A 169 9.69 0.80 -4.16
C ASP A 169 10.55 0.34 -5.34
N LEU A 170 10.72 1.22 -6.32
CA LEU A 170 11.49 0.93 -7.52
C LEU A 170 12.95 0.61 -7.18
N ALA A 171 13.56 1.34 -6.24
CA ALA A 171 14.90 1.05 -5.77
C ALA A 171 15.00 -0.32 -5.08
N VAL A 172 14.01 -0.67 -4.24
CA VAL A 172 13.94 -1.97 -3.56
C VAL A 172 13.78 -3.10 -4.59
N ARG A 173 12.85 -2.97 -5.54
CA ARG A 173 12.64 -3.98 -6.60
C ARG A 173 13.86 -4.18 -7.48
N ARG A 174 14.54 -3.09 -7.86
CA ARG A 174 15.80 -3.16 -8.63
C ARG A 174 16.84 -3.98 -7.90
N ARG A 175 17.05 -3.71 -6.59
CA ARG A 175 17.97 -4.49 -5.75
C ARG A 175 17.57 -5.96 -5.68
N GLN A 176 16.31 -6.23 -5.37
CA GLN A 176 15.81 -7.61 -5.28
C GLN A 176 15.96 -8.38 -6.59
N ARG A 177 15.71 -7.72 -7.73
CA ARG A 177 15.90 -8.33 -9.05
C ARG A 177 17.37 -8.63 -9.33
N ALA A 178 18.29 -7.73 -8.98
CA ALA A 178 19.73 -7.97 -9.11
C ALA A 178 20.18 -9.16 -8.24
N GLU A 179 19.80 -9.17 -6.96
CA GLU A 179 20.10 -10.27 -6.02
C GLU A 179 19.52 -11.60 -6.51
N PHE A 180 18.28 -11.59 -7.01
CA PHE A 180 17.67 -12.77 -7.60
C PHE A 180 18.47 -13.25 -8.81
N SER A 181 18.80 -12.37 -9.77
CA SER A 181 19.57 -12.74 -10.95
C SER A 181 20.92 -13.37 -10.61
N GLU A 182 21.65 -12.82 -9.63
CA GLU A 182 22.95 -13.35 -9.17
C GLU A 182 22.82 -14.73 -8.50
N ARG A 183 21.75 -14.93 -7.73
CA ARG A 183 21.52 -16.16 -6.95
C ARG A 183 20.65 -17.18 -7.69
N SER A 184 20.09 -16.82 -8.84
CA SER A 184 19.10 -17.62 -9.53
C SER A 184 19.73 -18.89 -10.11
N PRO A 185 19.20 -20.08 -9.75
CA PRO A 185 19.63 -21.32 -10.39
C PRO A 185 19.19 -21.40 -11.87
N VAL A 186 18.25 -20.55 -12.31
CA VAL A 186 17.80 -20.47 -13.71
C VAL A 186 18.82 -19.72 -14.57
N ALA A 187 19.40 -18.62 -14.07
CA ALA A 187 20.41 -17.85 -14.79
C ALA A 187 21.69 -18.67 -15.08
N ARG A 188 21.99 -19.66 -14.23
CA ARG A 188 23.14 -20.57 -14.42
C ARG A 188 22.91 -21.61 -15.51
N ARG A 189 21.66 -21.94 -15.89
CA ARG A 189 21.37 -22.93 -16.94
C ARG A 189 21.63 -22.39 -18.34
N THR A 190 21.34 -21.11 -18.59
CA THR A 190 21.51 -20.47 -19.91
C THR A 190 22.97 -20.41 -20.37
N ILE A 191 23.95 -20.48 -19.46
CA ILE A 191 25.38 -20.49 -19.80
C ILE A 191 25.87 -21.91 -20.18
N GLY A 192 25.14 -22.96 -19.80
CA GLY A 192 25.55 -24.35 -20.02
C GLY A 192 25.10 -24.98 -21.36
N GLU A 193 24.15 -24.36 -22.07
CA GLU A 193 23.59 -24.93 -23.31
C GLU A 193 24.26 -24.44 -24.60
N THR A 194 25.05 -23.36 -24.55
CA THR A 194 25.79 -22.85 -25.73
C THR A 194 27.05 -23.67 -26.05
N ASN A 195 27.44 -24.64 -25.21
CA ASN A 195 28.69 -25.41 -25.39
C ASN A 195 28.47 -26.90 -25.74
N ARG A 196 27.32 -27.24 -26.33
CA ARG A 196 26.99 -28.60 -26.81
C ARG A 196 26.67 -28.64 -28.31
N THR A 197 27.51 -28.00 -29.12
CA THR A 197 27.57 -28.31 -30.57
C THR A 197 29.00 -28.09 -31.09
N VAL A 198 29.89 -29.06 -30.87
CA VAL A 198 30.99 -29.44 -31.79
C VAL A 198 31.22 -30.94 -31.63
#